data_AF-A0A9P7DA41-F1
#
_entry.id   AF-A0A9P7DA41-F1
#
_cell.length_a   1.000
_cell.length_b   1.000
_cell.length_c   1.000
_cell.angle_alpha   90.00
_cell.angle_beta   90.00
_cell.angle_gamma   90.00
#
_symmetry.space_group_name_H-M   'P 1'
#
loop_
_entity.id
_entity.type
_entity.pdbx_description
1 polymer ?
#
loop_
_entity_poly.entity_id
_entity_poly.type
_entity_poly.pdbx_seq_one_letter_code
_entity_poly.pdbx_strand_id
1 'polypeptide(L)'
;MTRGHLSRGHGSRQPHHASQKSKGRGRSQSTRAQSSLSPSLSPSPPPAPERVHSRKRRHEESESPTDDSEDDHNHLMKSSIKKDTDPIKSKGRIFGRMGEMWRPFASVLDDGVGRDADDDPQAYTTIQNIHHEIYRELVKIAPGIPDEIKRLGAQGSAIISAKLEVGRRGSRSEDINSMKDKIGRWRTFAPPYNPDHRSMLGFKHPDCGKLLCPASLDWNDSRHHTETTGSVRSNLRDGITKARPDDFPLFLYSDEQVDTEDLFHGFLWNMILVKAGDAHGYLHVFRGPSTATNSVRSGTRKGNAATHSINKVSVPSIAYIATLIRFVLSDQPTFSAGGTSGHWPYRTFYRTLLEVVSIMDSHEREDLLNWWN
;
A
#
# COMPACT_ATOMS: atom_id res chain seq x y z
N MET A 1 19.35 59.99 25.73
CA MET A 1 18.19 60.48 26.51
C MET A 1 17.10 59.41 26.44
N THR A 2 16.47 58.94 27.52
CA THR A 2 16.72 59.16 28.96
C THR A 2 16.36 57.89 29.76
N ARG A 3 16.88 57.79 30.98
CA ARG A 3 16.70 56.73 31.99
C ARG A 3 15.31 56.67 32.64
N GLY A 4 15.00 55.51 33.25
CA GLY A 4 13.93 55.29 34.25
C GLY A 4 13.25 53.93 34.07
N HIS A 5 13.39 52.83 34.83
CA HIS A 5 14.11 52.41 36.06
C HIS A 5 13.15 52.02 37.23
N LEU A 6 13.26 50.76 37.71
CA LEU A 6 12.69 50.17 38.95
C LEU A 6 11.16 49.88 38.94
N SER A 7 10.58 48.92 39.69
CA SER A 7 11.14 48.05 40.76
C SER A 7 10.46 46.65 40.85
N ARG A 8 11.00 45.78 41.73
CA ARG A 8 10.53 44.42 42.06
C ARG A 8 9.37 44.41 43.07
N GLY A 9 8.63 43.29 43.12
CA GLY A 9 7.78 42.90 44.26
C GLY A 9 7.55 41.38 44.35
N HIS A 10 8.13 40.71 45.35
CA HIS A 10 7.83 39.31 45.69
C HIS A 10 6.65 39.25 46.69
N GLY A 11 5.83 38.21 46.61
CA GLY A 11 4.77 37.96 47.59
C GLY A 11 4.19 36.54 47.49
N SER A 12 4.67 35.64 48.33
CA SER A 12 4.21 34.25 48.43
C SER A 12 3.02 34.10 49.39
N ARG A 13 2.03 33.25 49.06
CA ARG A 13 1.29 32.38 50.01
C ARG A 13 0.28 31.45 49.32
N GLN A 14 0.45 30.15 49.49
CA GLN A 14 -0.60 29.12 49.43
C GLN A 14 -1.22 28.93 50.83
N PRO A 15 -2.18 28.00 51.05
CA PRO A 15 -3.42 27.71 50.32
C PRO A 15 -4.63 27.69 51.30
N HIS A 16 -5.87 27.47 50.82
CA HIS A 16 -6.98 27.04 51.70
C HIS A 16 -7.89 25.97 51.10
N HIS A 17 -8.31 25.05 51.96
CA HIS A 17 -9.12 23.85 51.69
C HIS A 17 -10.64 24.10 51.74
N ALA A 18 -11.39 23.43 50.86
CA ALA A 18 -12.66 22.72 51.13
C ALA A 18 -12.99 21.88 49.88
N SER A 19 -12.98 20.53 49.84
CA SER A 19 -13.59 19.49 50.68
C SER A 19 -15.13 19.44 50.63
N GLN A 20 -15.67 18.58 49.76
CA GLN A 20 -16.93 17.86 50.01
C GLN A 20 -16.84 16.41 49.52
N LYS A 21 -17.46 15.50 50.28
CA LYS A 21 -17.45 14.04 50.08
C LYS A 21 -18.88 13.52 49.91
N SER A 22 -19.07 12.55 49.00
CA SER A 22 -20.19 11.58 49.03
C SER A 22 -19.65 10.21 48.58
N LYS A 23 -19.35 9.25 49.46
CA LYS A 23 -20.22 8.39 50.32
C LYS A 23 -21.10 7.37 49.58
N GLY A 24 -20.57 6.14 49.50
CA GLY A 24 -21.25 4.83 49.49
C GLY A 24 -20.13 3.77 49.62
N ARG A 25 -19.91 3.03 50.72
CA ARG A 25 -20.76 2.04 51.42
C ARG A 25 -21.45 1.09 50.41
N GLY A 26 -21.20 -0.22 50.34
CA GLY A 26 -20.25 -1.10 51.05
C GLY A 26 -20.87 -2.45 51.44
N ARG A 27 -19.99 -3.45 51.71
CA ARG A 27 -20.13 -4.72 52.49
C ARG A 27 -19.88 -6.00 51.64
N SER A 28 -18.76 -6.73 51.79
CA SER A 28 -18.48 -7.88 52.72
C SER A 28 -19.44 -9.08 52.52
N GLN A 29 -19.08 -10.38 52.61
CA GLN A 29 -17.83 -11.13 52.90
C GLN A 29 -18.12 -12.66 52.66
N SER A 30 -17.12 -13.49 52.35
CA SER A 30 -17.01 -14.98 52.60
C SER A 30 -15.99 -15.56 51.61
N THR A 31 -14.79 -16.10 51.92
CA THR A 31 -14.24 -17.10 52.88
C THR A 31 -14.14 -18.54 52.36
N ARG A 32 -12.94 -19.14 52.57
CA ARG A 32 -12.61 -20.59 52.63
C ARG A 32 -12.40 -21.31 51.27
N ALA A 33 -11.40 -22.18 51.04
CA ALA A 33 -10.17 -22.55 51.78
C ALA A 33 -9.07 -23.08 50.83
N GLN A 34 -7.84 -23.20 51.33
CA GLN A 34 -6.74 -23.98 50.72
C GLN A 34 -6.85 -25.47 51.09
N SER A 35 -6.40 -26.37 50.21
CA SER A 35 -5.82 -27.65 50.60
C SER A 35 -4.80 -28.14 49.56
N SER A 36 -3.57 -28.35 50.01
CA SER A 36 -2.49 -29.01 49.27
C SER A 36 -2.68 -30.52 49.19
N LEU A 37 -2.18 -31.17 48.13
CA LEU A 37 -1.39 -32.43 48.17
C LEU A 37 -1.00 -32.85 46.73
N SER A 38 0.11 -33.58 46.60
CA SER A 38 0.63 -34.19 45.37
C SER A 38 1.03 -35.65 45.68
N PRO A 39 1.51 -36.45 44.72
CA PRO A 39 0.96 -36.79 43.40
C PRO A 39 0.70 -38.33 43.28
N SER A 40 -0.01 -38.79 42.25
CA SER A 40 -0.01 -40.22 41.87
C SER A 40 -0.20 -40.44 40.35
N LEU A 41 0.01 -41.69 39.91
CA LEU A 41 0.50 -42.07 38.58
C LEU A 41 -0.57 -42.23 37.48
N SER A 42 -0.12 -42.10 36.23
CA SER A 42 -0.87 -42.29 34.97
C SER A 42 -1.34 -43.74 34.74
N PRO A 43 -2.29 -43.92 33.79
CA PRO A 43 -2.05 -44.88 32.71
C PRO A 43 -2.30 -44.31 31.29
N SER A 44 -1.62 -44.90 30.31
CA SER A 44 -1.54 -44.44 28.91
C SER A 44 -2.76 -44.78 28.04
N PRO A 45 -3.01 -44.05 26.93
CA PRO A 45 -4.03 -44.40 25.94
C PRO A 45 -3.60 -45.56 25.00
N PRO A 46 -4.57 -46.28 24.39
CA PRO A 46 -4.30 -47.45 23.54
C PRO A 46 -3.87 -47.11 22.09
N PRO A 47 -3.22 -48.05 21.36
CA PRO A 47 -2.63 -47.81 20.04
C PRO A 47 -3.60 -47.98 18.85
N ALA A 48 -3.19 -47.46 17.69
CA ALA A 48 -3.92 -47.53 16.41
C ALA A 48 -3.75 -48.89 15.68
N PRO A 49 -4.70 -49.30 14.81
CA PRO A 49 -4.65 -50.60 14.13
C PRO A 49 -3.73 -50.64 12.89
N GLU A 50 -3.02 -51.76 12.73
CA GLU A 50 -2.11 -52.03 11.61
C GLU A 50 -2.79 -52.58 10.35
N ARG A 51 -2.08 -52.49 9.22
CA ARG A 51 -2.45 -53.11 7.92
C ARG A 51 -2.22 -54.61 7.93
N VAL A 52 -3.15 -55.38 7.36
CA VAL A 52 -2.96 -56.81 7.06
C VAL A 52 -2.87 -57.02 5.55
N HIS A 53 -1.84 -57.76 5.11
CA HIS A 53 -1.68 -58.23 3.73
C HIS A 53 -2.44 -59.55 3.47
N SER A 54 -3.07 -59.70 2.30
CA SER A 54 -3.68 -60.97 1.86
C SER A 54 -3.41 -61.32 0.39
N ARG A 55 -2.41 -62.21 0.21
CA ARG A 55 -2.20 -63.27 -0.80
C ARG A 55 -2.75 -63.17 -2.25
N LYS A 56 -1.79 -63.33 -3.17
CA LYS A 56 -1.88 -63.82 -4.57
C LYS A 56 -2.95 -64.88 -4.89
N ARG A 57 -3.46 -64.83 -6.13
CA ARG A 57 -3.70 -66.00 -7.00
C ARG A 57 -3.03 -65.80 -8.38
N ARG A 58 -2.45 -66.89 -8.91
CA ARG A 58 -2.09 -67.16 -10.34
C ARG A 58 -3.35 -67.75 -11.03
N HIS A 59 -3.49 -67.93 -12.34
CA HIS A 59 -2.70 -67.71 -13.58
C HIS A 59 -3.66 -67.01 -14.59
N GLU A 60 -3.34 -66.59 -15.83
CA GLU A 60 -2.69 -67.28 -16.97
C GLU A 60 -2.42 -66.26 -18.11
N GLU A 61 -1.47 -66.54 -19.01
CA GLU A 61 -1.24 -66.01 -20.40
C GLU A 61 -1.48 -64.53 -20.78
N SER A 62 -0.72 -63.87 -21.68
CA SER A 62 0.56 -64.17 -22.34
C SER A 62 1.12 -62.87 -23.01
N GLU A 63 2.44 -62.84 -23.26
CA GLU A 63 3.16 -61.89 -24.14
C GLU A 63 3.22 -60.38 -23.79
N SER A 64 4.19 -59.71 -24.40
CA SER A 64 4.70 -58.34 -24.15
C SER A 64 5.54 -57.89 -25.37
N PRO A 65 5.94 -56.61 -25.57
CA PRO A 65 5.85 -55.44 -24.68
C PRO A 65 5.43 -54.13 -25.43
N THR A 66 5.80 -52.97 -24.86
CA THR A 66 6.02 -51.62 -25.44
C THR A 66 4.84 -50.64 -25.62
N ASP A 67 4.84 -49.69 -24.67
CA ASP A 67 4.91 -48.23 -24.86
C ASP A 67 3.64 -47.35 -24.95
N ASP A 68 3.83 -46.12 -24.45
CA ASP A 68 3.00 -44.91 -24.48
C ASP A 68 1.66 -44.81 -23.71
N SER A 69 1.46 -43.59 -23.16
CA SER A 69 0.17 -42.90 -22.89
C SER A 69 -0.57 -43.01 -21.53
N GLU A 70 0.10 -42.87 -20.38
CA GLU A 70 -0.58 -42.47 -19.11
C GLU A 70 0.14 -41.32 -18.35
N ASP A 71 0.26 -40.13 -18.96
CA ASP A 71 0.65 -38.90 -18.22
C ASP A 71 -0.02 -37.59 -18.76
N ASP A 72 -1.09 -37.69 -19.56
CA ASP A 72 -1.67 -36.55 -20.30
C ASP A 72 -3.00 -36.00 -19.73
N HIS A 73 -3.44 -36.48 -18.56
CA HIS A 73 -4.74 -36.07 -17.99
C HIS A 73 -4.72 -34.89 -17.02
N ASN A 74 -3.55 -34.32 -16.68
CA ASN A 74 -3.45 -33.25 -15.67
C ASN A 74 -3.03 -31.87 -16.23
N HIS A 75 -2.99 -31.68 -17.55
CA HIS A 75 -2.52 -30.42 -18.17
C HIS A 75 -3.58 -29.54 -18.84
N LEU A 76 -4.83 -29.99 -18.95
CA LEU A 76 -5.90 -29.31 -19.71
C LEU A 76 -6.88 -28.46 -18.89
N MET A 77 -6.50 -28.04 -17.67
CA MET A 77 -7.30 -27.12 -16.83
C MET A 77 -6.60 -25.81 -16.43
N LYS A 78 -5.65 -25.34 -17.25
CA LYS A 78 -5.35 -23.89 -17.32
C LYS A 78 -6.49 -23.20 -18.06
N SER A 79 -7.53 -22.79 -17.32
CA SER A 79 -8.59 -21.97 -17.89
C SER A 79 -7.97 -20.72 -18.53
N SER A 80 -8.18 -20.56 -19.83
CA SER A 80 -7.74 -19.37 -20.54
C SER A 80 -8.52 -18.19 -19.95
N ILE A 81 -7.84 -17.38 -19.12
CA ILE A 81 -8.38 -16.12 -18.63
C ILE A 81 -8.64 -15.27 -19.88
N LYS A 82 -9.89 -15.28 -20.35
CA LYS A 82 -10.34 -14.44 -21.46
C LYS A 82 -9.95 -13.03 -21.09
N LYS A 83 -9.02 -12.44 -21.86
CA LYS A 83 -8.63 -11.03 -21.69
C LYS A 83 -9.92 -10.21 -21.65
N ASP A 84 -10.05 -9.38 -20.63
CA ASP A 84 -11.16 -8.44 -20.57
C ASP A 84 -10.96 -7.41 -21.69
N THR A 85 -11.69 -7.60 -22.79
CA THR A 85 -11.52 -6.85 -24.04
C THR A 85 -12.21 -5.49 -24.03
N ASP A 86 -12.95 -5.16 -22.97
CA ASP A 86 -13.68 -3.90 -22.85
C ASP A 86 -12.71 -2.69 -22.87
N PRO A 87 -12.77 -1.83 -23.91
CA PRO A 87 -11.86 -0.70 -24.05
C PRO A 87 -11.98 0.30 -22.90
N ILE A 88 -13.17 0.49 -22.32
CA ILE A 88 -13.41 1.44 -21.23
C ILE A 88 -12.77 0.91 -19.95
N LYS A 89 -12.89 -0.39 -19.65
CA LYS A 89 -12.13 -1.00 -18.55
C LYS A 89 -10.63 -0.84 -18.77
N SER A 90 -10.14 -1.01 -20.00
CA SER A 90 -8.74 -0.77 -20.35
C SER A 90 -8.30 0.69 -20.08
N LYS A 91 -9.16 1.68 -20.36
CA LYS A 91 -8.91 3.08 -19.97
C LYS A 91 -8.94 3.30 -18.46
N GLY A 92 -9.86 2.66 -17.73
CA GLY A 92 -9.88 2.66 -16.26
C GLY A 92 -8.61 2.09 -15.64
N ARG A 93 -8.05 1.02 -16.23
CA ARG A 93 -6.76 0.41 -15.82
C ARG A 93 -5.58 1.37 -15.90
N ILE A 94 -5.56 2.27 -16.88
CA ILE A 94 -4.43 3.19 -17.06
C ILE A 94 -4.64 4.52 -16.34
N PHE A 95 -5.87 5.05 -16.36
CA PHE A 95 -6.20 6.27 -15.61
C PHE A 95 -6.06 6.06 -14.09
N GLY A 96 -6.37 4.85 -13.60
CA GLY A 96 -6.14 4.46 -12.21
C GLY A 96 -4.67 4.51 -11.77
N ARG A 97 -3.72 4.45 -12.72
CA ARG A 97 -2.28 4.56 -12.49
C ARG A 97 -1.74 5.96 -12.76
N MET A 98 -2.24 6.65 -13.79
CA MET A 98 -1.71 7.93 -14.28
C MET A 98 -2.42 9.18 -13.77
N GLY A 99 -3.66 9.05 -13.29
CA GLY A 99 -4.51 10.18 -12.91
C GLY A 99 -5.11 10.04 -11.51
N GLU A 100 -5.86 8.96 -11.23
CA GLU A 100 -6.73 8.94 -10.05
C GLU A 100 -6.96 7.54 -9.45
N MET A 101 -6.28 7.24 -8.34
CA MET A 101 -6.27 5.95 -7.65
C MET A 101 -7.53 5.65 -6.78
N TRP A 102 -8.24 6.68 -6.31
CA TRP A 102 -9.23 6.57 -5.22
C TRP A 102 -10.59 7.26 -5.38
N ARG A 103 -10.69 8.44 -6.00
CA ARG A 103 -12.01 9.15 -6.15
C ARG A 103 -12.96 8.29 -6.99
N PRO A 104 -14.27 8.24 -6.67
CA PRO A 104 -15.22 7.46 -7.45
C PRO A 104 -15.37 8.04 -8.86
N PHE A 105 -15.29 7.20 -9.89
CA PHE A 105 -15.53 7.68 -11.26
C PHE A 105 -16.94 8.23 -11.48
N ALA A 106 -17.95 7.79 -10.71
CA ALA A 106 -19.31 8.32 -10.83
C ALA A 106 -19.32 9.83 -10.61
N SER A 107 -18.88 10.30 -9.44
CA SER A 107 -18.79 11.74 -9.13
C SER A 107 -17.90 12.52 -10.11
N VAL A 108 -16.82 11.93 -10.61
CA VAL A 108 -15.94 12.55 -11.61
C VAL A 108 -16.65 12.75 -12.96
N LEU A 109 -17.48 11.80 -13.39
CA LEU A 109 -18.26 11.93 -14.62
C LEU A 109 -19.46 12.86 -14.42
N ASP A 110 -20.17 12.76 -13.29
CA ASP A 110 -21.35 13.56 -13.01
C ASP A 110 -21.03 15.06 -12.92
N ASP A 111 -19.91 15.44 -12.28
CA ASP A 111 -19.44 16.83 -12.19
C ASP A 111 -18.70 17.32 -13.46
N GLY A 112 -18.44 16.45 -14.44
CA GLY A 112 -17.60 16.73 -15.61
C GLY A 112 -18.30 16.71 -16.96
N VAL A 113 -19.25 15.79 -17.19
CA VAL A 113 -19.84 15.53 -18.52
C VAL A 113 -20.68 16.69 -19.07
N GLY A 114 -21.30 17.48 -18.19
CA GLY A 114 -22.16 18.60 -18.56
C GLY A 114 -21.53 19.97 -18.33
N ARG A 115 -20.22 20.04 -18.11
CA ARG A 115 -19.51 21.28 -17.80
C ARG A 115 -18.67 21.73 -19.00
N ASP A 116 -18.83 22.98 -19.41
CA ASP A 116 -18.06 23.57 -20.49
C ASP A 116 -16.67 24.01 -19.99
N ALA A 117 -15.71 24.08 -20.92
CA ALA A 117 -14.32 24.39 -20.59
C ALA A 117 -14.12 25.82 -20.04
N ASP A 118 -15.05 26.71 -20.38
CA ASP A 118 -15.05 28.14 -20.04
C ASP A 118 -15.96 28.47 -18.82
N ASP A 119 -16.58 27.46 -18.19
CA ASP A 119 -17.46 27.65 -17.03
C ASP A 119 -16.68 28.13 -15.79
N ASP A 120 -17.05 29.33 -15.30
CA ASP A 120 -16.42 30.00 -14.15
C ASP A 120 -16.27 29.04 -12.94
N PRO A 121 -15.03 28.71 -12.52
CA PRO A 121 -14.78 27.88 -11.35
C PRO A 121 -15.42 28.38 -10.05
N GLN A 122 -15.72 29.68 -9.92
CA GLN A 122 -16.36 30.22 -8.72
C GLN A 122 -17.84 29.81 -8.59
N ALA A 123 -18.49 29.37 -9.67
CA ALA A 123 -19.86 28.86 -9.64
C ALA A 123 -19.97 27.43 -9.05
N TYR A 124 -18.85 26.76 -8.79
CA TYR A 124 -18.79 25.36 -8.36
C TYR A 124 -18.06 25.21 -7.03
N THR A 125 -18.40 24.16 -6.28
CA THR A 125 -17.65 23.82 -5.07
C THR A 125 -16.22 23.35 -5.40
N THR A 126 -15.30 23.48 -4.43
CA THR A 126 -13.92 22.99 -4.56
C THR A 126 -13.83 21.53 -5.00
N ILE A 127 -14.75 20.68 -4.52
CA ILE A 127 -14.78 19.25 -4.89
C ILE A 127 -15.18 19.06 -6.35
N GLN A 128 -16.16 19.81 -6.85
CA GLN A 128 -16.61 19.76 -8.24
C GLN A 128 -15.54 20.29 -9.20
N ASN A 129 -14.80 21.34 -8.82
CA ASN A 129 -13.64 21.81 -9.59
C ASN A 129 -12.56 20.73 -9.69
N ILE A 130 -12.20 20.06 -8.58
CA ILE A 130 -11.25 18.93 -8.59
C ILE A 130 -11.79 17.76 -9.45
N HIS A 131 -13.08 17.46 -9.39
CA HIS A 131 -13.68 16.40 -10.21
C HIS A 131 -13.67 16.75 -11.70
N HIS A 132 -13.93 18.01 -12.07
CA HIS A 132 -13.82 18.49 -13.46
C HIS A 132 -12.37 18.43 -13.97
N GLU A 133 -11.37 18.82 -13.17
CA GLU A 133 -9.96 18.66 -13.53
C GLU A 133 -9.59 17.20 -13.82
N ILE A 134 -9.99 16.27 -12.94
CA ILE A 134 -9.77 14.83 -13.13
C ILE A 134 -10.52 14.32 -14.37
N TYR A 135 -11.74 14.82 -14.64
CA TYR A 135 -12.49 14.51 -15.85
C TYR A 135 -11.75 14.95 -17.11
N ARG A 136 -11.18 16.17 -17.13
CA ARG A 136 -10.38 16.68 -18.26
C ARG A 136 -9.15 15.81 -18.52
N GLU A 137 -8.43 15.39 -17.48
CA GLU A 137 -7.31 14.43 -17.65
C GLU A 137 -7.78 13.04 -18.12
N LEU A 138 -8.95 12.58 -17.67
CA LEU A 138 -9.54 11.32 -18.14
C LEU A 138 -9.88 11.39 -19.63
N VAL A 139 -10.46 12.50 -20.11
CA VAL A 139 -10.80 12.71 -21.52
C VAL A 139 -9.54 12.79 -22.39
N LYS A 140 -8.44 13.41 -21.94
CA LYS A 140 -7.15 13.36 -22.67
C LYS A 140 -6.65 11.93 -22.92
N ILE A 141 -6.83 11.05 -21.93
CA ILE A 141 -6.42 9.63 -22.03
C ILE A 141 -7.46 8.77 -22.77
N ALA A 142 -8.73 9.16 -22.76
CA ALA A 142 -9.87 8.40 -23.28
C ALA A 142 -10.91 9.32 -23.97
N PRO A 143 -10.57 9.93 -25.13
CA PRO A 143 -11.36 11.01 -25.72
C PRO A 143 -12.77 10.60 -26.20
N GLY A 144 -13.03 9.30 -26.40
CA GLY A 144 -14.38 8.80 -26.74
C GLY A 144 -15.32 8.59 -25.55
N ILE A 145 -14.91 8.89 -24.31
CA ILE A 145 -15.79 8.77 -23.13
C ILE A 145 -17.03 9.69 -23.20
N PRO A 146 -16.93 10.99 -23.58
CA PRO A 146 -18.09 11.87 -23.64
C PRO A 146 -19.13 11.38 -24.66
N ASP A 147 -18.68 10.99 -25.86
CA ASP A 147 -19.54 10.46 -26.92
C ASP A 147 -20.23 9.16 -26.52
N GLU A 148 -19.51 8.24 -25.85
CA GLU A 148 -20.09 6.98 -25.39
C GLU A 148 -21.10 7.19 -24.25
N ILE A 149 -20.86 8.14 -23.34
CA ILE A 149 -21.83 8.54 -22.31
C ILE A 149 -23.09 9.11 -22.99
N LYS A 150 -22.94 10.02 -23.95
CA LYS A 150 -24.04 10.60 -24.74
C LYS A 150 -24.83 9.52 -25.50
N ARG A 151 -24.14 8.54 -26.11
CA ARG A 151 -24.75 7.41 -26.84
C ARG A 151 -25.54 6.48 -25.92
N LEU A 152 -25.13 6.34 -24.66
CA LEU A 152 -25.82 5.55 -23.62
C LEU A 152 -26.94 6.33 -22.91
N GLY A 153 -27.09 7.62 -23.18
CA GLY A 153 -28.15 8.47 -22.63
C GLY A 153 -28.12 8.54 -21.10
N ALA A 154 -29.30 8.52 -20.47
CA ALA A 154 -29.46 8.76 -19.03
C ALA A 154 -28.69 7.78 -18.10
N GLN A 155 -28.24 6.62 -18.59
CA GLN A 155 -27.44 5.66 -17.82
C GLN A 155 -25.94 5.70 -18.16
N GLY A 156 -25.50 6.60 -19.06
CA GLY A 156 -24.13 6.66 -19.56
C GLY A 156 -23.08 6.80 -18.45
N SER A 157 -23.17 7.83 -17.61
CA SER A 157 -22.20 8.05 -16.52
C SER A 157 -22.12 6.87 -15.56
N ALA A 158 -23.26 6.25 -15.20
CA ALA A 158 -23.31 5.09 -14.33
C ALA A 158 -22.65 3.84 -14.95
N ILE A 159 -22.93 3.54 -16.22
CA ILE A 159 -22.35 2.39 -16.93
C ILE A 159 -20.84 2.58 -17.15
N ILE A 160 -20.42 3.79 -17.55
CA ILE A 160 -19.03 4.09 -17.86
C ILE A 160 -18.18 4.17 -16.60
N SER A 161 -18.65 4.81 -15.53
CA SER A 161 -17.95 4.80 -14.24
C SER A 161 -17.77 3.39 -13.69
N ALA A 162 -18.80 2.52 -13.74
CA ALA A 162 -18.68 1.13 -13.30
C ALA A 162 -17.60 0.35 -14.06
N LYS A 163 -17.50 0.53 -15.38
CA LYS A 163 -16.44 -0.08 -16.21
C LYS A 163 -15.04 0.47 -15.86
N LEU A 164 -14.92 1.78 -15.72
CA LEU A 164 -13.66 2.43 -15.31
C LEU A 164 -13.19 1.92 -13.93
N GLU A 165 -14.11 1.77 -12.97
CA GLU A 165 -13.81 1.22 -11.64
C GLU A 165 -13.34 -0.23 -11.67
N VAL A 166 -13.99 -1.10 -12.46
CA VAL A 166 -13.54 -2.49 -12.65
C VAL A 166 -12.11 -2.51 -13.19
N GLY A 167 -11.81 -1.68 -14.19
CA GLY A 167 -10.47 -1.53 -14.73
C GLY A 167 -9.45 -1.08 -13.69
N ARG A 168 -9.73 0.02 -12.99
CA ARG A 168 -8.86 0.60 -11.94
C ARG A 168 -8.63 -0.35 -10.77
N ARG A 169 -9.64 -1.13 -10.38
CA ARG A 169 -9.49 -2.15 -9.32
C ARG A 169 -8.64 -3.33 -9.78
N GLY A 170 -8.90 -3.87 -10.97
CA GLY A 170 -8.18 -5.03 -11.51
C GLY A 170 -6.68 -4.75 -11.69
N SER A 171 -6.36 -3.64 -12.38
CA SER A 171 -4.97 -3.17 -12.58
C SER A 171 -4.18 -3.06 -11.28
N ARG A 172 -4.76 -2.41 -10.27
CA ARG A 172 -4.13 -2.25 -8.95
C ARG A 172 -3.91 -3.57 -8.22
N SER A 173 -4.86 -4.50 -8.26
CA SER A 173 -4.68 -5.83 -7.67
C SER A 173 -3.57 -6.63 -8.37
N GLU A 174 -3.49 -6.56 -9.69
CA GLU A 174 -2.42 -7.19 -10.48
C GLU A 174 -1.04 -6.60 -10.16
N ASP A 175 -0.92 -5.26 -10.15
CA ASP A 175 0.32 -4.56 -9.82
C ASP A 175 0.80 -4.93 -8.41
N ILE A 176 -0.09 -4.88 -7.42
CA ILE A 176 0.22 -5.24 -6.02
C ILE A 176 0.75 -6.67 -5.91
N ASN A 177 0.08 -7.63 -6.54
CA ASN A 177 0.48 -9.03 -6.46
C ASN A 177 1.83 -9.25 -7.17
N SER A 178 2.02 -8.66 -8.35
CA SER A 178 3.29 -8.77 -9.07
C SER A 178 4.46 -8.08 -8.35
N MET A 179 4.22 -6.96 -7.67
CA MET A 179 5.22 -6.33 -6.81
C MET A 179 5.57 -7.18 -5.59
N LYS A 180 4.58 -7.76 -4.89
CA LYS A 180 4.82 -8.66 -3.74
C LYS A 180 5.76 -9.81 -4.10
N ASP A 181 5.57 -10.40 -5.27
CA ASP A 181 6.35 -11.55 -5.75
C ASP A 181 7.76 -11.20 -6.24
N LYS A 182 8.09 -9.91 -6.39
CA LYS A 182 9.32 -9.44 -7.06
C LYS A 182 10.14 -8.44 -6.26
N ILE A 183 9.57 -7.73 -5.28
CA ILE A 183 10.29 -6.70 -4.50
C ILE A 183 11.55 -7.26 -3.82
N GLY A 184 11.50 -8.50 -3.30
CA GLY A 184 12.64 -9.20 -2.71
C GLY A 184 13.78 -9.53 -3.69
N ARG A 185 13.62 -9.22 -4.99
CA ARG A 185 14.66 -9.30 -6.03
C ARG A 185 15.14 -7.92 -6.50
N TRP A 186 14.48 -6.83 -6.09
CA TRP A 186 14.89 -5.46 -6.45
C TRP A 186 16.03 -4.94 -5.56
N ARG A 187 16.23 -5.55 -4.39
CA ARG A 187 17.37 -5.32 -3.50
C ARG A 187 17.57 -6.55 -2.61
N THR A 188 18.74 -6.66 -2.02
CA THR A 188 18.96 -7.58 -0.89
C THR A 188 18.17 -7.08 0.32
N PHE A 189 17.48 -8.00 1.00
CA PHE A 189 16.85 -7.78 2.30
C PHE A 189 17.50 -8.73 3.33
N ALA A 190 17.70 -8.23 4.55
CA ALA A 190 18.15 -8.99 5.71
C ALA A 190 17.06 -8.98 6.83
N PRO A 191 16.47 -10.14 7.20
CA PRO A 191 16.54 -11.44 6.49
C PRO A 191 15.90 -11.34 5.09
N PRO A 192 15.95 -12.39 4.24
CA PRO A 192 15.32 -12.35 2.93
C PRO A 192 13.82 -12.03 2.99
N TYR A 193 13.37 -11.08 2.16
CA TYR A 193 11.95 -10.72 2.06
C TYR A 193 11.13 -11.95 1.64
N ASN A 194 10.13 -12.30 2.47
CA ASN A 194 9.24 -13.42 2.22
C ASN A 194 7.77 -12.93 2.16
N PRO A 195 7.12 -12.94 0.98
CA PRO A 195 5.75 -12.45 0.82
C PRO A 195 4.70 -13.33 1.51
N ASP A 196 4.98 -14.62 1.74
CA ASP A 196 4.04 -15.56 2.37
C ASP A 196 3.93 -15.31 3.89
N HIS A 197 5.01 -14.80 4.50
CA HIS A 197 5.07 -14.46 5.92
C HIS A 197 4.81 -12.96 6.17
N ARG A 198 3.74 -12.39 5.56
CA ARG A 198 3.44 -10.93 5.68
C ARG A 198 3.40 -10.42 7.11
N SER A 199 2.91 -11.21 8.06
CA SER A 199 2.85 -10.84 9.49
C SER A 199 4.21 -10.57 10.14
N MET A 200 5.31 -10.98 9.48
CA MET A 200 6.70 -10.74 9.88
C MET A 200 7.37 -9.60 9.09
N LEU A 201 6.70 -9.00 8.10
CA LEU A 201 7.15 -7.82 7.36
C LEU A 201 6.88 -6.53 8.18
N GLY A 202 6.85 -5.36 7.51
CA GLY A 202 6.68 -4.08 8.19
C GLY A 202 7.78 -3.82 9.21
N PHE A 203 7.43 -3.21 10.34
CA PHE A 203 8.36 -2.87 11.43
C PHE A 203 8.93 -4.07 12.20
N LYS A 204 8.48 -5.31 11.93
CA LYS A 204 9.08 -6.53 12.50
C LYS A 204 10.28 -7.03 11.69
N HIS A 205 10.36 -6.66 10.42
CA HIS A 205 11.49 -6.96 9.55
C HIS A 205 12.48 -5.80 9.57
N PRO A 206 13.78 -6.00 9.86
CA PRO A 206 14.77 -4.93 9.95
C PRO A 206 14.77 -3.98 8.74
N ASP A 207 14.94 -4.50 7.52
CA ASP A 207 15.03 -3.64 6.33
C ASP A 207 13.71 -3.03 5.88
N CYS A 208 12.59 -3.77 5.89
CA CYS A 208 11.27 -3.18 5.60
C CYS A 208 10.90 -2.12 6.64
N GLY A 209 11.24 -2.35 7.92
CA GLY A 209 11.05 -1.42 9.02
C GLY A 209 11.88 -0.15 8.86
N LYS A 210 13.17 -0.27 8.49
CA LYS A 210 14.01 0.87 8.12
C LYS A 210 13.39 1.69 6.99
N LEU A 211 13.03 1.03 5.90
CA LEU A 211 12.43 1.68 4.71
C LEU A 211 11.11 2.39 5.04
N LEU A 212 10.29 1.82 5.92
CA LEU A 212 9.02 2.40 6.37
C LEU A 212 9.16 3.37 7.56
N CYS A 213 10.35 3.52 8.13
CA CYS A 213 10.58 4.44 9.25
C CYS A 213 10.32 5.87 8.79
N PRO A 214 9.54 6.67 9.55
CA PRO A 214 9.45 8.10 9.32
C PRO A 214 10.82 8.76 9.20
N ALA A 215 10.97 9.65 8.22
CA ALA A 215 12.13 10.49 7.98
C ALA A 215 12.57 11.30 9.22
N SER A 216 11.61 11.68 10.06
CA SER A 216 11.81 12.40 11.31
C SER A 216 12.32 11.55 12.49
N LEU A 217 12.52 10.23 12.29
CA LEU A 217 12.95 9.29 13.33
C LEU A 217 14.20 8.53 12.87
N ASP A 218 15.26 8.57 13.68
CA ASP A 218 16.43 7.72 13.44
C ASP A 218 16.12 6.25 13.78
N TRP A 219 16.05 5.41 12.73
CA TRP A 219 15.86 3.97 12.86
C TRP A 219 16.95 3.28 13.69
N ASN A 220 18.15 3.85 13.79
CA ASN A 220 19.26 3.32 14.57
C ASN A 220 19.31 3.85 16.00
N ASP A 221 18.40 4.75 16.40
CA ASP A 221 18.40 5.32 17.74
C ASP A 221 18.09 4.24 18.79
N SER A 222 19.15 3.88 19.52
CA SER A 222 19.14 2.91 20.60
C SER A 222 18.88 3.56 21.97
N ARG A 223 18.70 4.89 22.04
CA ARG A 223 18.50 5.60 23.30
C ARG A 223 17.13 5.28 23.89
N HIS A 224 17.14 4.56 25.01
CA HIS A 224 16.02 4.55 25.94
C HIS A 224 15.92 5.92 26.61
N HIS A 225 15.08 6.79 26.09
CA HIS A 225 14.93 8.16 26.61
C HIS A 225 14.32 8.20 28.04
N THR A 226 13.65 7.12 28.46
CA THR A 226 13.20 6.84 29.84
C THR A 226 13.11 5.33 30.07
N GLU A 227 13.01 4.87 31.32
CA GLU A 227 12.66 3.46 31.66
C GLU A 227 11.34 2.98 31.02
N THR A 228 10.50 3.90 30.54
CA THR A 228 9.18 3.63 29.95
C THR A 228 9.17 3.70 28.42
N THR A 229 10.29 4.02 27.76
CA THR A 229 10.34 4.19 26.29
C THR A 229 11.37 3.25 25.65
N GLY A 230 10.89 2.38 24.76
CA GLY A 230 11.74 1.53 23.92
C GLY A 230 12.50 2.35 22.87
N SER A 231 13.34 1.67 22.09
CA SER A 231 13.95 2.27 20.89
C SER A 231 12.90 2.59 19.82
N VAL A 232 13.25 3.42 18.85
CA VAL A 232 12.39 3.74 17.69
C VAL A 232 11.86 2.46 17.03
N ARG A 233 12.73 1.46 16.86
CA ARG A 233 12.38 0.15 16.29
C ARG A 233 11.30 -0.58 17.09
N SER A 234 11.47 -0.72 18.42
CA SER A 234 10.47 -1.40 19.24
C SER A 234 9.16 -0.61 19.31
N ASN A 235 9.22 0.72 19.42
CA ASN A 235 8.02 1.53 19.54
C ASN A 235 7.17 1.49 18.26
N LEU A 236 7.79 1.47 17.08
CA LEU A 236 7.11 1.26 15.79
C LEU A 236 6.59 -0.18 15.63
N ARG A 237 7.38 -1.18 16.01
CA ARG A 237 7.01 -2.62 15.94
C ARG A 237 5.80 -2.95 16.82
N ASP A 238 5.78 -2.40 18.04
CA ASP A 238 4.79 -2.69 19.07
C ASP A 238 3.59 -1.71 19.02
N GLY A 239 3.60 -0.76 18.07
CA GLY A 239 2.50 0.17 17.81
C GLY A 239 2.33 1.31 18.83
N ILE A 240 3.33 1.51 19.69
CA ILE A 240 3.44 2.65 20.61
C ILE A 240 3.61 3.94 19.80
N THR A 241 4.57 3.95 18.88
CA THR A 241 4.70 4.97 17.83
C THR A 241 3.97 4.48 16.59
N LYS A 242 3.10 5.32 16.01
CA LYS A 242 2.34 5.00 14.80
C LYS A 242 2.77 5.92 13.68
N ALA A 243 3.48 5.40 12.68
CA ALA A 243 3.77 6.13 11.45
C ALA A 243 2.46 6.48 10.73
N ARG A 244 2.19 7.77 10.56
CA ARG A 244 0.99 8.35 9.97
C ARG A 244 1.19 8.61 8.46
N PRO A 245 0.14 8.98 7.69
CA PRO A 245 0.27 9.33 6.27
C PRO A 245 1.15 10.56 5.99
N ASP A 246 1.19 11.48 6.95
CA ASP A 246 2.03 12.69 6.99
C ASP A 246 3.48 12.40 7.46
N ASP A 247 3.73 11.24 8.07
CA ASP A 247 5.08 10.79 8.45
C ASP A 247 5.77 10.11 7.26
N PHE A 248 6.42 10.90 6.40
CA PHE A 248 7.02 10.38 5.17
C PHE A 248 8.12 9.32 5.43
N PRO A 249 8.01 8.11 4.86
CA PRO A 249 8.96 7.03 5.11
C PRO A 249 10.27 7.18 4.33
N LEU A 250 11.39 6.71 4.90
CA LEU A 250 12.73 6.82 4.30
C LEU A 250 12.83 6.28 2.85
N PHE A 251 12.01 5.30 2.46
CA PHE A 251 11.99 4.80 1.08
C PHE A 251 11.53 5.84 0.04
N LEU A 252 11.02 7.01 0.43
CA LEU A 252 10.74 8.10 -0.51
C LEU A 252 12.02 8.87 -0.91
N TYR A 253 13.02 8.94 -0.03
CA TYR A 253 14.18 9.81 -0.20
C TYR A 253 15.38 9.10 -0.84
N SER A 254 16.16 9.80 -1.67
CA SER A 254 17.40 9.28 -2.25
C SER A 254 18.33 8.70 -1.17
N ASP A 255 18.91 7.54 -1.45
CA ASP A 255 19.83 6.80 -0.56
C ASP A 255 19.34 6.58 0.89
N GLU A 256 18.02 6.66 1.11
CA GLU A 256 17.38 6.56 2.42
C GLU A 256 17.90 7.63 3.42
N GLN A 257 18.36 8.78 2.92
CA GLN A 257 18.84 9.94 3.68
C GLN A 257 17.88 11.12 3.54
N VAL A 258 17.79 11.96 4.57
CA VAL A 258 16.90 13.12 4.62
C VAL A 258 17.74 14.33 5.01
N ASP A 259 17.70 15.39 4.22
CA ASP A 259 18.26 16.68 4.62
C ASP A 259 17.26 17.36 5.57
N THR A 260 17.73 17.78 6.74
CA THR A 260 16.86 18.41 7.76
C THR A 260 16.58 19.88 7.50
N GLU A 261 17.40 20.52 6.66
CA GLU A 261 17.23 21.91 6.25
C GLU A 261 16.40 22.01 4.96
N ASP A 262 16.45 20.99 4.10
CA ASP A 262 15.64 20.85 2.88
C ASP A 262 14.93 19.48 2.79
N LEU A 263 13.68 19.43 3.24
CA LEU A 263 12.84 18.21 3.16
C LEU A 263 12.39 17.85 1.74
N PHE A 264 12.64 18.67 0.72
CA PHE A 264 12.42 18.31 -0.68
C PHE A 264 13.67 17.68 -1.32
N HIS A 265 14.86 17.87 -0.73
CA HIS A 265 16.10 17.26 -1.21
C HIS A 265 15.97 15.74 -1.32
N GLY A 266 16.07 15.23 -2.56
CA GLY A 266 15.94 13.80 -2.84
C GLY A 266 14.54 13.20 -2.60
N PHE A 267 13.52 14.01 -2.29
CA PHE A 267 12.17 13.53 -2.05
C PHE A 267 11.55 12.94 -3.32
N LEU A 268 11.06 11.70 -3.24
CA LEU A 268 10.61 10.86 -4.36
C LEU A 268 11.71 10.46 -5.36
N TRP A 269 12.99 10.58 -4.99
CA TRP A 269 14.15 10.16 -5.80
C TRP A 269 14.74 8.80 -5.37
N ASN A 270 14.12 8.08 -4.44
CA ASN A 270 14.64 6.75 -4.05
C ASN A 270 14.57 5.74 -5.21
N MET A 271 15.68 5.02 -5.39
CA MET A 271 15.81 4.02 -6.44
C MET A 271 14.77 2.89 -6.38
N ILE A 272 14.21 2.55 -5.21
CA ILE A 272 13.14 1.53 -5.10
C ILE A 272 11.86 1.93 -5.84
N LEU A 273 11.61 3.24 -6.00
CA LEU A 273 10.49 3.78 -6.76
C LEU A 273 10.75 3.66 -8.28
N VAL A 274 11.98 3.94 -8.71
CA VAL A 274 12.37 4.10 -10.13
C VAL A 274 13.35 3.05 -10.64
N LYS A 275 14.60 3.02 -10.11
CA LYS A 275 15.77 2.31 -10.68
C LYS A 275 16.79 1.68 -9.67
N ALA A 276 16.39 0.83 -8.72
CA ALA A 276 17.27 0.02 -7.84
C ALA A 276 18.02 -1.15 -8.53
N GLY A 277 18.77 -0.88 -9.62
CA GLY A 277 19.43 -1.89 -10.46
C GLY A 277 18.84 -1.99 -11.87
N ASP A 278 18.45 -3.19 -12.29
CA ASP A 278 18.06 -3.48 -13.68
C ASP A 278 16.54 -3.44 -14.00
N ALA A 279 15.64 -3.31 -13.02
CA ALA A 279 14.34 -2.59 -13.06
C ALA A 279 13.38 -2.93 -11.87
N HIS A 280 12.38 -2.05 -11.60
CA HIS A 280 11.67 -1.94 -10.30
C HIS A 280 10.33 -1.19 -10.46
N GLY A 281 9.56 -1.07 -9.37
CA GLY A 281 8.50 -0.07 -9.16
C GLY A 281 7.78 0.43 -10.42
N TYR A 282 8.16 1.62 -10.88
CA TYR A 282 7.58 2.24 -12.07
C TYR A 282 7.77 1.41 -13.34
N LEU A 283 9.00 1.00 -13.65
CA LEU A 283 9.31 0.18 -14.83
C LEU A 283 8.59 -1.19 -14.76
N HIS A 284 8.42 -1.76 -13.58
CA HIS A 284 7.69 -3.00 -13.34
C HIS A 284 6.21 -2.87 -13.72
N VAL A 285 5.55 -1.78 -13.30
CA VAL A 285 4.15 -1.51 -13.65
C VAL A 285 4.00 -1.07 -15.11
N PHE A 286 4.86 -0.17 -15.59
CA PHE A 286 4.65 0.51 -16.87
C PHE A 286 5.32 -0.16 -18.07
N ARG A 287 6.49 -0.79 -17.90
CA ARG A 287 7.18 -1.55 -18.96
C ARG A 287 6.98 -3.07 -18.84
N GLY A 288 6.72 -3.57 -17.62
CA GLY A 288 6.27 -4.93 -17.35
C GLY A 288 7.32 -5.80 -16.63
N PRO A 289 6.91 -6.89 -15.95
CA PRO A 289 7.79 -7.65 -15.05
C PRO A 289 9.05 -8.27 -15.68
N SER A 290 9.05 -8.60 -16.97
CA SER A 290 10.24 -9.14 -17.66
C SER A 290 11.23 -8.07 -18.10
N THR A 291 10.77 -6.82 -18.26
CA THR A 291 11.63 -5.63 -18.32
C THR A 291 12.04 -5.18 -16.93
N ALA A 292 11.32 -5.62 -15.87
CA ALA A 292 11.57 -5.33 -14.46
C ALA A 292 12.72 -6.12 -13.81
N THR A 293 13.39 -6.97 -14.58
CA THR A 293 14.55 -7.77 -14.16
C THR A 293 15.31 -8.01 -15.46
N ASN A 294 16.65 -7.96 -15.47
CA ASN A 294 17.46 -8.18 -16.68
C ASN A 294 17.41 -9.64 -17.18
N SER A 295 16.22 -10.06 -17.59
CA SER A 295 15.94 -11.38 -18.11
C SER A 295 16.23 -11.38 -19.61
N VAL A 296 17.03 -12.34 -20.05
CA VAL A 296 17.49 -12.50 -21.45
C VAL A 296 16.31 -12.70 -22.45
N ARG A 297 15.08 -12.80 -21.94
CA ARG A 297 13.84 -12.92 -22.72
C ARG A 297 12.99 -11.67 -22.53
N SER A 298 13.04 -10.76 -23.51
CA SER A 298 12.04 -9.70 -23.63
C SER A 298 10.63 -10.31 -23.65
N GLY A 299 9.68 -9.69 -22.94
CA GLY A 299 8.31 -10.16 -22.91
C GLY A 299 7.66 -10.03 -24.29
N THR A 300 6.91 -11.04 -24.74
CA THR A 300 6.19 -11.02 -26.03
C THR A 300 5.00 -10.05 -26.08
N ARG A 301 4.81 -9.23 -25.04
CA ARG A 301 3.70 -8.29 -24.88
C ARG A 301 4.23 -6.88 -24.64
N LYS A 302 3.62 -5.89 -25.28
CA LYS A 302 3.85 -4.47 -24.98
C LYS A 302 3.56 -4.20 -23.49
N GLY A 303 4.42 -3.41 -22.85
CA GLY A 303 4.17 -2.89 -21.51
C GLY A 303 2.95 -1.96 -21.46
N ASN A 304 2.46 -1.62 -20.26
CA ASN A 304 1.31 -0.73 -20.09
C ASN A 304 1.56 0.65 -20.74
N ALA A 305 2.76 1.24 -20.59
CA ALA A 305 3.11 2.52 -21.23
C ALA A 305 2.99 2.45 -22.76
N ALA A 306 3.61 1.44 -23.38
CA ALA A 306 3.54 1.23 -24.84
C ALA A 306 2.15 0.80 -25.35
N THR A 307 1.28 0.28 -24.47
CA THR A 307 -0.11 -0.08 -24.79
C THR A 307 -1.04 1.15 -24.76
N HIS A 308 -0.68 2.18 -23.99
CA HIS A 308 -1.49 3.38 -23.77
C HIS A 308 -0.81 4.68 -24.24
N SER A 309 0.29 4.59 -25.00
CA SER A 309 1.09 5.70 -25.53
C SER A 309 1.59 6.69 -24.45
N ILE A 310 1.92 6.19 -23.27
CA ILE A 310 2.53 7.01 -22.20
C ILE A 310 4.02 7.18 -22.50
N ASN A 311 4.42 8.44 -22.66
CA ASN A 311 5.79 8.87 -22.95
C ASN A 311 6.40 9.77 -21.86
N LYS A 312 5.61 10.17 -20.85
CA LYS A 312 6.05 10.94 -19.68
C LYS A 312 5.40 10.40 -18.41
N VAL A 313 6.09 10.56 -17.27
CA VAL A 313 5.53 10.30 -15.95
C VAL A 313 4.52 11.38 -15.55
N SER A 314 3.75 11.12 -14.48
CA SER A 314 2.87 12.09 -13.87
C SER A 314 2.99 12.02 -12.34
N VAL A 315 2.73 13.14 -11.66
CA VAL A 315 2.73 13.17 -10.18
C VAL A 315 1.79 12.09 -9.59
N PRO A 316 0.58 11.85 -10.13
CA PRO A 316 -0.26 10.73 -9.70
C PRO A 316 0.34 9.34 -9.90
N SER A 317 1.16 9.13 -10.94
CA SER A 317 1.80 7.82 -11.16
C SER A 317 3.01 7.58 -10.25
N ILE A 318 3.73 8.63 -9.88
CA ILE A 318 4.75 8.60 -8.82
C ILE A 318 4.10 8.24 -7.48
N ALA A 319 3.07 8.99 -7.08
CA ALA A 319 2.33 8.76 -5.83
C ALA A 319 1.66 7.37 -5.78
N TYR A 320 1.19 6.86 -6.92
CA TYR A 320 0.68 5.49 -7.07
C TYR A 320 1.75 4.44 -6.73
N ILE A 321 2.93 4.52 -7.34
CA ILE A 321 4.04 3.59 -7.08
C ILE A 321 4.50 3.66 -5.62
N ALA A 322 4.67 4.86 -5.07
CA ALA A 322 5.02 5.06 -3.66
C ALA A 322 3.98 4.41 -2.71
N THR A 323 2.69 4.60 -3.00
CA THR A 323 1.58 4.00 -2.23
C THR A 323 1.60 2.47 -2.29
N LEU A 324 1.89 1.88 -3.46
CA LEU A 324 1.99 0.43 -3.61
C LEU A 324 3.22 -0.15 -2.89
N ILE A 325 4.39 0.46 -3.04
CA ILE A 325 5.62 0.01 -2.37
C ILE A 325 5.44 0.07 -0.85
N ARG A 326 4.83 1.14 -0.32
CA ARG A 326 4.51 1.23 1.10
C ARG A 326 3.67 0.05 1.59
N PHE A 327 2.62 -0.31 0.84
CA PHE A 327 1.80 -1.47 1.18
C PHE A 327 2.60 -2.76 1.11
N VAL A 328 3.36 -2.97 0.03
CA VAL A 328 4.12 -4.20 -0.21
C VAL A 328 5.15 -4.45 0.90
N LEU A 329 5.81 -3.42 1.41
CA LEU A 329 6.75 -3.50 2.54
C LEU A 329 6.06 -3.69 3.92
N SER A 330 4.80 -3.28 4.07
CA SER A 330 4.07 -3.34 5.35
C SER A 330 3.67 -4.77 5.77
N ASP A 331 3.25 -4.98 7.02
CA ASP A 331 2.65 -6.25 7.46
C ASP A 331 1.15 -6.38 7.16
N GLN A 332 0.53 -5.37 6.52
CA GLN A 332 -0.90 -5.39 6.21
C GLN A 332 -1.24 -6.53 5.22
N PRO A 333 -2.28 -7.36 5.50
CA PRO A 333 -2.65 -8.46 4.62
C PRO A 333 -3.37 -7.97 3.35
N THR A 334 -4.26 -7.00 3.50
CA THR A 334 -5.16 -6.49 2.45
C THR A 334 -4.91 -5.02 2.16
N PHE A 335 -4.97 -4.64 0.87
CA PHE A 335 -4.90 -3.25 0.46
C PHE A 335 -6.30 -2.65 0.40
N SER A 336 -6.50 -1.51 1.04
CA SER A 336 -7.76 -0.76 1.04
C SER A 336 -7.48 0.73 1.10
N ALA A 337 -8.52 1.57 1.07
CA ALA A 337 -8.35 3.02 1.30
C ALA A 337 -7.79 3.34 2.70
N GLY A 338 -8.03 2.45 3.67
CA GLY A 338 -7.63 2.58 5.06
C GLY A 338 -8.34 3.71 5.81
N GLY A 339 -7.78 4.07 6.97
CA GLY A 339 -8.34 5.09 7.87
C GLY A 339 -9.33 4.54 8.90
N THR A 340 -9.58 3.23 8.91
CA THR A 340 -10.35 2.52 9.94
C THR A 340 -9.43 1.71 10.86
N SER A 341 -9.94 1.24 12.00
CA SER A 341 -9.16 0.44 12.95
C SER A 341 -8.49 -0.76 12.26
N GLY A 342 -7.18 -0.91 12.47
CA GLY A 342 -6.36 -1.95 11.83
C GLY A 342 -5.91 -1.68 10.38
N HIS A 343 -6.46 -0.67 9.69
CA HIS A 343 -6.13 -0.41 8.28
C HIS A 343 -5.44 0.94 8.06
N TRP A 344 -4.21 0.89 7.56
CA TRP A 344 -3.38 2.07 7.40
C TRP A 344 -3.88 2.99 6.27
N PRO A 345 -3.86 4.35 6.40
CA PRO A 345 -4.63 5.24 5.50
C PRO A 345 -3.98 5.51 4.14
N TYR A 346 -3.92 4.49 3.27
CA TYR A 346 -3.33 4.57 1.92
C TYR A 346 -3.98 5.62 1.02
N ARG A 347 -5.27 5.93 1.21
CA ARG A 347 -5.93 7.03 0.49
C ARG A 347 -5.38 8.39 0.91
N THR A 348 -5.20 8.61 2.21
CA THR A 348 -4.65 9.85 2.74
C THR A 348 -3.21 10.02 2.28
N PHE A 349 -2.37 8.98 2.40
CA PHE A 349 -0.98 9.03 1.95
C PHE A 349 -0.83 9.40 0.49
N TYR A 350 -1.60 8.75 -0.39
CA TYR A 350 -1.65 9.10 -1.80
C TYR A 350 -1.99 10.57 -2.02
N ARG A 351 -2.95 11.14 -1.28
CA ARG A 351 -3.31 12.56 -1.37
C ARG A 351 -2.24 13.49 -0.84
N THR A 352 -1.68 13.20 0.34
CA THR A 352 -0.60 13.98 0.94
C THR A 352 0.62 14.05 0.01
N LEU A 353 0.94 12.98 -0.73
CA LEU A 353 1.97 13.03 -1.78
C LEU A 353 1.61 13.97 -2.94
N LEU A 354 0.36 13.98 -3.41
CA LEU A 354 -0.07 14.92 -4.47
C LEU A 354 -0.05 16.37 -3.97
N GLU A 355 -0.53 16.60 -2.74
CA GLU A 355 -0.61 17.91 -2.10
C GLU A 355 0.79 18.49 -1.84
N VAL A 356 1.73 17.67 -1.37
CA VAL A 356 3.12 18.11 -1.16
C VAL A 356 3.84 18.43 -2.48
N VAL A 357 3.63 17.63 -3.54
CA VAL A 357 4.21 17.95 -4.86
C VAL A 357 3.47 19.10 -5.56
N SER A 358 2.22 19.44 -5.20
CA SER A 358 1.54 20.62 -5.74
C SER A 358 2.06 21.93 -5.16
N ILE A 359 2.56 21.92 -3.91
CA ILE A 359 3.15 23.09 -3.22
C ILE A 359 4.68 23.19 -3.33
N MET A 360 5.37 22.12 -3.75
CA MET A 360 6.79 22.11 -4.14
C MET A 360 7.08 23.21 -5.18
N ASP A 361 8.30 23.76 -5.18
CA ASP A 361 8.64 24.80 -6.15
C ASP A 361 8.51 24.30 -7.60
N SER A 362 8.22 25.23 -8.50
CA SER A 362 8.06 24.93 -9.92
C SER A 362 9.28 24.27 -10.55
N HIS A 363 10.50 24.68 -10.15
CA HIS A 363 11.75 24.13 -10.66
C HIS A 363 12.07 22.77 -10.05
N GLU A 364 11.95 22.63 -8.73
CA GLU A 364 12.11 21.34 -8.01
C GLU A 364 11.17 20.26 -8.57
N ARG A 365 9.92 20.64 -8.84
CA ARG A 365 8.91 19.75 -9.43
C ARG A 365 9.24 19.39 -10.89
N GLU A 366 9.78 20.34 -11.65
CA GLU A 366 10.25 20.06 -13.01
C GLU A 366 11.45 19.11 -13.00
N ASP A 367 12.43 19.33 -12.12
CA ASP A 367 13.60 18.46 -11.93
C ASP A 367 13.20 17.05 -11.47
N LEU A 368 12.27 16.93 -10.53
CA LEU A 368 11.65 15.66 -10.15
C LEU A 368 11.05 14.96 -11.38
N LEU A 369 10.19 15.63 -12.14
CA LEU A 369 9.56 15.02 -13.31
C LEU A 369 10.57 14.68 -14.42
N ASN A 370 11.63 15.47 -14.58
CA ASN A 370 12.70 15.23 -15.55
C ASN A 370 13.60 14.06 -15.14
N TRP A 371 13.92 13.89 -13.85
CA TRP A 371 14.69 12.74 -13.34
C TRP A 371 13.93 11.41 -13.49
N TRP A 372 12.59 11.45 -13.45
CA TRP A 372 11.73 10.28 -13.61
C TRP A 372 11.46 9.87 -15.08
N ASN A 373 11.73 10.74 -16.07
CA ASN A 373 11.43 10.52 -17.50
C ASN A 373 12.56 9.81 -18.27
#